data_AF-Q7YCB0-F1
#
_entry.id   AF-Q7YCB0-F1
#
_cell.length_a   1.000
_cell.length_b   1.000
_cell.length_c   1.000
_cell.angle_alpha   90.00
_cell.angle_beta   90.00
_cell.angle_gamma   90.00
#
_symmetry.space_group_name_H-M   'P 1'
#
loop_
_entity.id
_entity.type
_entity.pdbx_description
1 polymer ?
#
loop_
_entity_poly.entity_id
_entity_poly.type
_entity_poly.pdbx_seq_one_letter_code
_entity_poly.pdbx_strand_id
1 'polypeptide(L)'
;LVYYTMTGVSNFFSLSMLNDEGWVMLKSMMGLLILSIFGGSMLSWLIFPSPLMIVLPYYLKLLTLFVCIMGGLMGYLISNVFLFFSNKALNNYNSSYFLGSMWFMPYISTYGVMNYSLVVGKLAVKSF
;
A
#
# COMPACT_ATOMS: atom_id res chain seq x y z
N LEU A 1 -5.82 2.97 7.08
CA LEU A 1 -6.18 1.55 7.27
C LEU A 1 -6.38 1.24 8.75
N VAL A 2 -5.38 1.47 9.61
CA VAL A 2 -5.48 1.27 11.08
C VAL A 2 -6.76 1.88 11.67
N TYR A 3 -7.11 3.12 11.28
CA TYR A 3 -8.37 3.74 11.71
C TYR A 3 -9.63 2.98 11.28
N TYR A 4 -9.68 2.50 10.04
CA TYR A 4 -10.88 1.87 9.49
C TYR A 4 -11.07 0.42 9.92
N THR A 5 -9.99 -0.29 10.26
CA THR A 5 -10.05 -1.74 10.55
C THR A 5 -9.79 -2.09 12.01
N MET A 6 -8.95 -1.34 12.73
CA MET A 6 -8.46 -1.74 14.06
C MET A 6 -8.93 -0.81 15.19
N THR A 7 -8.91 0.51 14.99
CA THR A 7 -9.23 1.47 16.07
C THR A 7 -10.64 2.05 16.00
N GLY A 8 -11.28 2.00 14.82
CA GLY A 8 -12.64 2.48 14.61
C GLY A 8 -13.70 1.50 15.12
N VAL A 9 -14.95 1.96 15.17
CA VAL A 9 -16.09 1.09 15.45
C VAL A 9 -16.19 0.04 14.33
N SER A 10 -16.43 -1.21 14.72
CA SER A 10 -16.58 -2.33 13.80
C SER A 10 -17.82 -2.14 12.92
N ASN A 11 -17.62 -1.67 11.69
CA ASN A 11 -18.67 -1.50 10.68
C ASN A 11 -18.99 -2.82 9.96
N PHE A 12 -19.06 -3.93 10.69
CA PHE A 12 -19.47 -5.21 10.12
C PHE A 12 -20.99 -5.28 9.99
N PHE A 13 -21.45 -6.16 9.10
CA PHE A 13 -22.87 -6.53 9.10
C PHE A 13 -23.25 -7.17 10.43
N SER A 14 -24.50 -6.97 10.86
CA SER A 14 -25.02 -7.41 12.16
C SER A 14 -24.85 -8.92 12.44
N LEU A 15 -24.70 -9.74 11.40
CA LEU A 15 -24.42 -11.18 11.47
C LEU A 15 -22.99 -11.48 11.01
N SER A 16 -21.99 -10.96 11.72
CA SER A 16 -20.59 -11.28 11.45
C SER A 16 -20.12 -12.49 12.28
N MET A 17 -19.80 -13.60 11.62
CA MET A 17 -19.14 -14.76 12.23
C MET A 17 -17.61 -14.58 12.16
N LEU A 18 -17.02 -13.99 13.19
CA LEU A 18 -15.56 -13.87 13.32
C LEU A 18 -15.01 -15.10 14.03
N ASN A 19 -14.24 -15.94 13.33
CA ASN A 19 -13.58 -17.11 13.91
C ASN A 19 -12.13 -17.20 13.43
N ASP A 20 -11.18 -16.85 14.31
CA ASP A 20 -9.73 -16.86 14.04
C ASP A 20 -9.01 -18.11 14.59
N GLU A 21 -9.75 -19.13 15.06
CA GLU A 21 -9.16 -20.32 15.71
C GLU A 21 -8.54 -21.35 14.73
N GLY A 22 -8.57 -21.08 13.43
CA GLY A 22 -8.03 -21.96 12.40
C GLY A 22 -6.52 -22.14 12.52
N TRP A 23 -6.07 -23.27 13.08
CA TRP A 23 -4.64 -23.60 13.26
C TRP A 23 -3.79 -23.48 11.99
N VAL A 24 -4.35 -23.81 10.82
CA VAL A 24 -3.65 -23.70 9.53
C VAL A 24 -3.34 -22.24 9.18
N MET A 25 -4.29 -21.33 9.43
CA MET A 25 -4.12 -19.90 9.20
C MET A 25 -3.17 -19.27 10.21
N LEU A 26 -3.31 -19.62 11.50
CA LEU A 26 -2.41 -19.12 12.54
C LEU A 26 -0.95 -19.54 12.30
N LYS A 27 -0.73 -20.79 11.86
CA LYS A 27 0.62 -21.28 11.55
C LYS A 27 1.28 -20.50 10.40
N SER A 28 0.52 -20.15 9.35
CA SER A 28 1.07 -19.38 8.22
C SER A 28 1.36 -17.93 8.60
N MET A 29 0.49 -17.29 9.39
CA MET A 29 0.72 -15.93 9.91
C MET A 29 1.99 -15.86 10.76
N MET A 30 2.19 -16.82 11.67
CA MET A 30 3.41 -16.90 12.49
C MET A 30 4.68 -17.10 11.65
N GLY A 31 4.62 -17.94 10.62
CA GLY A 31 5.74 -18.13 9.69
C GLY A 31 6.13 -16.86 8.96
N LEU A 32 5.15 -16.09 8.47
CA LEU A 32 5.39 -14.81 7.81
C LEU A 32 5.99 -13.76 8.75
N LEU A 33 5.52 -13.69 9.99
CA LEU A 33 6.07 -12.77 11.00
C LEU A 33 7.56 -13.04 11.24
N ILE A 34 7.93 -14.30 11.47
CA ILE A 34 9.33 -14.70 11.70
C ILE A 34 10.19 -14.36 10.47
N LEU A 35 9.73 -14.71 9.28
CA LEU A 35 10.46 -14.40 8.04
C LEU A 35 10.66 -12.90 7.86
N SER A 36 9.66 -12.07 8.16
CA SER A 36 9.78 -10.62 7.98
C SER A 36 10.83 -9.98 8.90
N ILE A 37 10.97 -10.48 10.13
CA ILE A 37 11.92 -9.94 11.12
C ILE A 37 13.36 -10.37 10.79
N PHE A 38 13.57 -11.67 10.55
CA PHE A 38 14.92 -12.20 10.31
C PHE A 38 15.37 -12.05 8.85
N GLY A 39 14.44 -12.12 7.89
CA GLY A 39 14.75 -12.07 6.47
C GLY A 39 15.41 -10.75 6.07
N GLY A 40 14.94 -9.62 6.62
CA GLY A 40 15.53 -8.31 6.32
C GLY A 40 16.99 -8.18 6.76
N SER A 41 17.32 -8.63 7.98
CA SER A 41 18.68 -8.57 8.50
C SER A 41 19.61 -9.56 7.78
N MET A 42 19.16 -10.79 7.53
CA MET A 42 19.92 -11.79 6.78
C MET A 42 20.20 -11.35 5.35
N LEU A 43 19.20 -10.78 4.65
CA LEU A 43 19.37 -10.26 3.29
C LEU A 43 20.41 -9.13 3.25
N SER A 44 20.41 -8.23 4.24
CA SER A 44 21.38 -7.12 4.28
C SER A 44 22.82 -7.62 4.36
N TRP A 45 23.07 -8.69 5.11
CA TRP A 45 24.41 -9.29 5.23
C TRP A 45 24.82 -10.10 4.00
N LEU A 46 23.86 -10.76 3.33
CA LEU A 46 24.13 -11.53 2.12
C LEU A 46 24.43 -10.66 0.90
N ILE A 47 23.71 -9.54 0.73
CA ILE A 47 23.82 -8.70 -0.46
C ILE A 47 25.05 -7.78 -0.40
N PHE A 48 25.45 -7.33 0.80
CA PHE A 48 26.56 -6.40 0.98
C PHE A 48 27.72 -7.06 1.75
N PRO A 49 28.64 -7.76 1.06
CA PRO A 49 29.78 -8.42 1.71
C PRO A 49 30.80 -7.42 2.29
N SER A 50 30.77 -6.15 1.87
CA SER A 50 31.58 -5.08 2.45
C SER A 50 30.71 -3.85 2.77
N PRO A 51 30.66 -3.39 4.03
CA PRO A 51 29.89 -2.20 4.38
C PRO A 51 30.64 -0.95 3.89
N LEU A 52 30.02 -0.17 3.00
CA LEU A 52 30.50 1.15 2.62
C LEU A 52 30.25 2.13 3.78
N MET A 53 31.31 2.77 4.31
CA MET A 53 31.16 3.81 5.33
C MET A 53 30.64 5.10 4.68
N ILE A 54 29.40 5.50 5.03
CA ILE A 54 28.78 6.74 4.56
C ILE A 54 28.75 7.75 5.71
N VAL A 55 29.57 8.79 5.63
CA VAL A 55 29.57 9.89 6.61
C VAL A 55 28.57 10.95 6.18
N LEU A 56 27.39 10.91 6.79
CA LEU A 56 26.34 11.91 6.62
C LEU A 56 26.18 12.73 7.91
N PRO A 57 25.85 14.02 7.81
CA PRO A 57 25.48 14.81 8.98
C PRO A 57 24.20 14.25 9.64
N TYR A 58 24.06 14.46 10.95
CA TYR A 58 23.05 13.82 11.79
C TYR A 58 21.61 13.93 11.26
N TYR A 59 21.26 15.08 10.66
CA TYR A 59 19.93 15.33 10.12
C TYR A 59 19.56 14.40 8.95
N LEU A 60 20.49 14.09 8.04
CA LEU A 60 20.23 13.18 6.92
C LEU A 60 20.17 11.72 7.37
N LYS A 61 21.00 11.35 8.34
CA LYS A 61 21.07 9.96 8.82
C LYS A 61 19.76 9.49 9.45
N LEU A 62 19.00 10.39 10.07
CA LEU A 62 17.73 10.06 10.75
C LEU A 62 16.47 10.47 9.98
N LEU A 63 16.61 11.04 8.78
CA LEU A 63 15.50 11.62 8.04
C LEU A 63 14.37 10.61 7.76
N THR A 64 14.71 9.38 7.38
CA THR A 64 13.73 8.33 7.10
C THR A 64 12.86 8.03 8.31
N LEU A 65 13.46 7.94 9.50
CA LEU A 65 12.76 7.68 10.74
C LEU A 65 11.81 8.83 11.09
N PHE A 66 12.27 10.08 10.94
CA PHE A 66 11.41 11.26 11.15
C PHE A 66 10.22 11.30 10.19
N VAL A 67 10.45 11.04 8.90
CA VAL A 67 9.38 11.03 7.88
C VAL A 67 8.36 9.93 8.17
N CYS A 68 8.79 8.72 8.56
CA CYS A 68 7.89 7.63 8.92
C CYS A 68 7.01 7.97 10.13
N ILE A 69 7.59 8.53 11.21
CA ILE A 69 6.84 8.89 12.42
C ILE A 69 5.85 10.02 12.13
N MET A 70 6.30 11.09 11.45
CA MET A 70 5.44 12.23 11.10
C MET A 70 4.33 11.81 10.14
N GLY A 71 4.65 10.98 9.14
CA GLY A 71 3.67 10.43 8.19
C GLY A 71 2.62 9.55 8.88
N GLY A 72 3.05 8.69 9.81
CA GLY A 72 2.13 7.85 10.59
C GLY A 72 1.17 8.68 11.45
N LEU A 73 1.70 9.68 12.17
CA LEU A 73 0.90 10.58 13.02
C LEU A 73 -0.08 11.43 12.19
N MET A 74 0.40 12.08 11.13
CA MET A 74 -0.46 12.87 10.23
C MET A 74 -1.53 12.00 9.58
N GLY A 75 -1.16 10.80 9.10
CA GLY A 75 -2.09 9.84 8.52
C GLY A 75 -3.21 9.44 9.48
N TYR A 76 -2.88 9.20 10.75
CA TYR A 76 -3.88 8.89 11.78
C TYR A 76 -4.81 10.07 12.05
N LEU A 77 -4.26 11.29 12.20
CA LEU A 77 -5.06 12.50 12.42
C LEU A 77 -6.01 12.83 11.26
N ILE A 78 -5.58 12.60 10.01
CA ILE A 78 -6.44 12.77 8.83
C ILE A 78 -7.61 11.77 8.85
N SER A 79 -7.38 10.54 9.33
CA SER A 79 -8.41 9.50 9.36
C SER A 79 -9.43 9.63 10.50
N ASN A 80 -9.13 10.36 11.58
CA ASN A 80 -10.07 10.60 12.68
C ASN A 80 -11.20 11.56 12.27
N VAL A 81 -12.22 11.03 11.58
CA VAL A 81 -13.40 11.79 11.14
C VAL A 81 -14.61 11.41 12.01
N PHE A 82 -15.25 12.41 12.59
CA PHE A 82 -16.51 12.26 13.36
C PHE A 82 -17.75 12.44 12.47
N LEU A 83 -18.90 11.93 12.93
CA LEU A 83 -20.18 11.87 12.21
C LEU A 83 -20.77 13.22 11.75
N PHE A 84 -20.29 14.35 12.26
CA PHE A 84 -20.75 15.70 11.87
C PHE A 84 -19.67 16.53 11.15
N PHE A 85 -18.59 15.90 10.68
CA PHE A 85 -17.52 16.61 10.00
C PHE A 85 -17.84 16.79 8.50
N SER A 86 -17.65 17.99 7.97
CA SER A 86 -17.72 18.23 6.53
C SER A 86 -16.66 17.38 5.83
N ASN A 87 -17.07 16.50 4.92
CA ASN A 87 -16.16 15.60 4.22
C ASN A 87 -15.15 16.40 3.38
N LYS A 88 -13.92 16.54 3.89
CA LYS A 88 -12.82 17.23 3.20
C LYS A 88 -12.49 16.62 1.84
N ALA A 89 -12.67 15.30 1.69
CA ALA A 89 -12.50 14.61 0.41
C ALA A 89 -13.55 15.05 -0.62
N LEU A 90 -14.82 15.20 -0.22
CA LEU A 90 -15.87 15.72 -1.11
C LEU A 90 -15.61 17.18 -1.48
N ASN A 91 -15.08 17.99 -0.57
CA ASN A 91 -14.72 19.38 -0.86
C ASN A 91 -13.59 19.50 -1.90
N ASN A 92 -12.60 18.59 -1.86
CA ASN A 92 -11.49 18.55 -2.81
C ASN A 92 -11.59 17.36 -3.79
N TYR A 93 -12.78 17.19 -4.40
CA TYR A 93 -13.15 16.02 -5.19
C TYR A 93 -12.11 15.65 -6.27
N ASN A 94 -11.65 16.63 -7.06
CA ASN A 94 -10.70 16.38 -8.16
C ASN A 94 -9.40 15.73 -7.68
N SER A 95 -8.86 16.20 -6.55
CA SER A 95 -7.62 15.66 -5.98
C SER A 95 -7.83 14.25 -5.41
N SER A 96 -8.95 14.01 -4.72
CA SER A 96 -9.26 12.70 -4.18
C SER A 96 -9.57 11.68 -5.28
N TYR A 97 -10.24 12.09 -6.35
CA TYR A 97 -10.57 11.22 -7.48
C TYR A 97 -9.31 10.80 -8.23
N PHE A 98 -8.39 11.75 -8.48
CA PHE A 98 -7.11 11.45 -9.14
C PHE A 98 -6.23 10.49 -8.33
N LEU A 99 -6.12 10.70 -7.02
CA LEU A 99 -5.36 9.81 -6.14
C LEU A 99 -6.04 8.45 -5.99
N GLY A 100 -7.37 8.42 -5.90
CA GLY A 100 -8.17 7.19 -5.78
C GLY A 100 -8.19 6.33 -7.04
N SER A 101 -8.13 6.93 -8.23
CA SER A 101 -8.08 6.22 -9.52
C SER A 101 -6.69 5.67 -9.87
N MET A 102 -5.74 5.70 -8.91
CA MET A 102 -4.33 5.38 -9.14
C MET A 102 -3.76 6.17 -10.33
N TRP A 103 -3.98 7.49 -10.34
CA TRP A 103 -3.53 8.39 -11.42
C TRP A 103 -3.99 7.96 -12.82
N PHE A 104 -5.17 7.33 -12.93
CA PHE A 104 -5.71 6.75 -14.16
C PHE A 104 -4.80 5.71 -14.84
N MET A 105 -3.80 5.18 -14.13
CA MET A 105 -2.85 4.20 -14.65
C MET A 105 -3.52 2.94 -15.22
N PRO A 106 -4.59 2.38 -14.61
CA PRO A 106 -5.31 1.24 -15.19
C PRO A 106 -5.94 1.55 -16.56
N TYR A 107 -6.45 2.78 -16.76
CA TYR A 107 -7.05 3.18 -18.04
C TYR A 107 -5.98 3.35 -19.13
N ILE A 108 -4.83 3.92 -18.76
CA ILE A 108 -3.70 4.08 -19.69
C ILE A 108 -3.15 2.71 -20.10
N SER A 109 -2.96 1.79 -19.14
CA SER A 109 -2.38 0.48 -19.42
C SER A 109 -3.34 -0.45 -20.17
N THR A 110 -4.65 -0.36 -19.94
CA THR A 110 -5.64 -1.19 -20.64
C THR A 110 -6.00 -0.60 -22.00
N TYR A 111 -6.60 0.60 -22.05
CA TYR A 111 -7.07 1.16 -23.32
C TYR A 111 -5.93 1.63 -24.24
N GLY A 112 -4.84 2.15 -23.68
CA GLY A 112 -3.70 2.62 -24.47
C GLY A 112 -2.93 1.48 -25.15
N VAL A 113 -2.61 0.42 -24.40
CA VAL A 113 -1.75 -0.67 -24.88
C VAL A 113 -2.52 -1.68 -25.73
N MET A 114 -3.80 -1.95 -25.42
CA MET A 114 -4.58 -2.97 -26.13
C MET A 114 -4.90 -2.61 -27.59
N ASN A 115 -4.99 -1.32 -27.92
CA ASN A 115 -5.25 -0.90 -29.30
C ASN A 115 -4.14 -1.34 -30.26
N TYR A 116 -2.87 -1.30 -29.83
CA TYR A 116 -1.74 -1.67 -30.67
C TYR A 116 -1.74 -3.16 -31.01
N SER A 117 -1.95 -4.04 -30.02
CA SER A 117 -2.01 -5.49 -30.25
C SER A 117 -3.20 -5.90 -31.13
N LEU A 118 -4.36 -5.25 -30.96
CA LEU A 118 -5.56 -5.51 -31.77
C LEU A 118 -5.36 -5.11 -33.25
N VAL A 119 -4.70 -3.98 -33.52
CA VAL A 119 -4.41 -3.54 -34.91
C VAL A 119 -3.46 -4.51 -35.61
N VAL A 120 -2.41 -4.95 -34.92
CA VAL A 120 -1.47 -5.96 -35.46
C VAL A 120 -2.19 -7.29 -35.75
N GLY A 121 -3.05 -7.75 -34.84
CA GLY A 121 -3.87 -8.94 -35.05
C GLY A 121 -4.77 -8.84 -36.29
N LYS A 122 -5.42 -7.70 -36.50
CA LYS A 122 -6.26 -7.45 -37.69
C LYS A 122 -5.44 -7.46 -38.99
N LEU A 123 -4.22 -6.91 -38.98
CA LEU A 123 -3.34 -6.94 -40.14
C LEU A 123 -2.88 -8.35 -40.47
N ALA A 124 -2.53 -9.15 -39.46
CA ALA A 124 -2.14 -10.55 -39.65
C ALA A 124 -3.26 -11.39 -40.27
N VAL A 125 -4.51 -11.24 -39.80
CA VAL A 125 -5.67 -11.95 -40.38
C VAL A 125 -5.95 -11.52 -41.82
N LYS A 126 -5.71 -10.26 -42.18
CA LYS A 126 -5.88 -9.78 -43.57
C LYS A 126 -4.80 -10.24 -44.54
N SER A 127 -3.63 -10.65 -44.04
CA SER A 127 -2.54 -11.15 -44.86
C SER A 127 -2.61 -12.65 -45.18
N PHE A 128 -3.54 -13.37 -44.53
CA PHE A 128 -3.95 -14.73 -44.90
C PHE A 128 -5.21 -14.66 -45.78
#